data_AF-A0A938A2L4-F1
#
_entry.id   AF-A0A938A2L4-F1
#
_cell.length_a   1.000
_cell.length_b   1.000
_cell.length_c   1.000
_cell.angle_alpha   90.00
_cell.angle_beta   90.00
_cell.angle_gamma   90.00
#
_symmetry.space_group_name_H-M   'P 1'
#
loop_
_entity.id
_entity.type
_entity.pdbx_description
1 polymer ?
#
loop_
_entity_poly.entity_id
_entity_poly.type
_entity_poly.pdbx_seq_one_letter_code
_entity_poly.pdbx_strand_id
1 'polypeptide(L)'
;MTISASYTTPGDSIQYAARAFMLWGIDASVAVRANRIAVWREVENIEIAVDKRSMDSFVSVDGVLSEPYVLQGIEIGLDHETSILSARVYEAQVARYEATGVPTMVSEDHVDQDPFFVYSAVFANGKAWNVVSEKGEEFPELRSLSTKVAFAWDALFQTEYTELVRNVVENHDLASDEGWFAGIYETGNTVNEAMTLNTNAVILEAISFKAFGPLLRMQGVEQNPFMEPLTGQGRLR
;
A
#
# COMPACT_ATOMS: atom_id res chain seq x y z
N MET A 1 -17.67 -13.97 20.07
CA MET A 1 -16.21 -14.19 20.17
C MET A 1 -15.57 -12.87 19.77
N THR A 2 -15.04 -12.11 20.73
CA THR A 2 -14.44 -10.78 20.46
C THR A 2 -12.98 -10.99 20.11
N ILE A 3 -12.57 -10.61 18.91
CA ILE A 3 -11.16 -10.68 18.52
C ILE A 3 -10.47 -9.41 19.03
N SER A 4 -9.60 -9.59 20.02
CA SER A 4 -8.69 -8.56 20.53
C SER A 4 -7.36 -8.70 19.80
N ALA A 5 -7.07 -7.81 18.85
CA ALA A 5 -5.79 -7.78 18.16
C ALA A 5 -4.72 -7.15 19.06
N SER A 6 -3.76 -7.96 19.53
CA SER A 6 -2.86 -7.58 20.62
C SER A 6 -1.54 -6.92 20.21
N TYR A 7 -1.14 -6.84 18.94
CA TYR A 7 0.16 -6.27 18.50
C TYR A 7 0.03 -5.79 17.02
N THR A 8 0.74 -4.73 16.57
CA THR A 8 0.89 -4.20 15.16
C THR A 8 0.01 -3.03 14.67
N THR A 9 0.46 -2.36 13.59
CA THR A 9 0.33 -0.94 13.18
C THR A 9 -1.10 -0.38 12.96
N PRO A 10 -1.35 0.95 12.99
CA PRO A 10 -2.61 1.61 12.67
C PRO A 10 -2.65 1.86 11.17
N GLY A 11 -3.62 1.23 10.51
CA GLY A 11 -3.73 1.23 9.05
C GLY A 11 -3.03 0.03 8.38
N ASP A 12 -2.63 -0.97 9.18
CA ASP A 12 -2.04 -2.22 8.74
C ASP A 12 -3.06 -3.27 8.30
N SER A 13 -2.52 -4.40 7.83
CA SER A 13 -3.21 -5.65 7.55
C SER A 13 -4.23 -6.08 8.62
N ILE A 14 -4.07 -5.70 9.89
CA ILE A 14 -5.05 -5.98 10.96
C ILE A 14 -6.32 -5.15 10.80
N GLN A 15 -6.23 -3.85 10.52
CA GLN A 15 -7.42 -3.02 10.34
C GLN A 15 -8.17 -3.42 9.07
N TYR A 16 -7.44 -3.75 8.01
CA TYR A 16 -7.98 -4.35 6.80
C TYR A 16 -8.64 -5.71 7.10
N ALA A 17 -7.94 -6.64 7.75
CA ALA A 17 -8.48 -7.95 8.13
C ALA A 17 -9.67 -7.85 9.10
N ALA A 18 -9.66 -6.91 10.03
CA ALA A 18 -10.76 -6.65 10.95
C ALA A 18 -12.01 -6.18 10.20
N ARG A 19 -11.85 -5.34 9.17
CA ARG A 19 -12.97 -4.96 8.28
C ARG A 19 -13.48 -6.16 7.49
N ALA A 20 -12.60 -7.03 7.00
CA ALA A 20 -13.00 -8.28 6.37
C ALA A 20 -13.78 -9.21 7.32
N PHE A 21 -13.35 -9.35 8.58
CA PHE A 21 -14.10 -10.10 9.60
C PHE A 21 -15.48 -9.49 9.89
N MET A 22 -15.60 -8.18 9.88
CA MET A 22 -16.90 -7.50 10.04
C MET A 22 -17.84 -7.78 8.87
N LEU A 23 -17.33 -7.95 7.64
CA LEU A 23 -18.13 -8.41 6.49
C LEU A 23 -18.68 -9.83 6.71
N TRP A 24 -18.01 -10.66 7.52
CA TRP A 24 -18.47 -11.99 7.92
C TRP A 24 -19.32 -11.99 9.20
N GLY A 25 -19.74 -10.82 9.68
CA GLY A 25 -20.58 -10.69 10.87
C GLY A 25 -19.84 -10.94 12.20
N ILE A 26 -18.49 -10.96 12.18
CA ILE A 26 -17.67 -11.09 13.39
C ILE A 26 -17.39 -9.69 13.95
N ASP A 27 -17.67 -9.49 15.24
CA ASP A 27 -17.40 -8.21 15.91
C ASP A 27 -15.89 -8.02 16.12
N ALA A 28 -15.31 -7.17 15.26
CA ALA A 28 -13.94 -6.69 15.34
C ALA A 28 -13.88 -5.15 15.56
N SER A 29 -14.93 -4.55 16.13
CA SER A 29 -15.07 -3.10 16.31
C SER A 29 -13.94 -2.44 17.11
N VAL A 30 -13.23 -3.20 17.95
CA VAL A 30 -12.04 -2.73 18.66
C VAL A 30 -10.84 -2.63 17.74
N ALA A 31 -10.61 -3.63 16.89
CA ALA A 31 -9.44 -3.75 16.03
C ALA A 31 -9.48 -2.77 14.84
N VAL A 32 -10.68 -2.39 14.36
CA VAL A 32 -10.85 -1.46 13.23
C VAL A 32 -10.41 -0.02 13.55
N ARG A 33 -10.41 0.39 14.83
CA ARG A 33 -10.16 1.78 15.23
C ARG A 33 -8.67 2.13 15.25
N ALA A 34 -8.18 2.76 14.18
CA ALA A 34 -6.79 3.21 14.07
C ALA A 34 -6.45 4.38 15.03
N ASN A 35 -7.41 5.27 15.29
CA ASN A 35 -7.19 6.46 16.11
C ASN A 35 -6.70 6.23 17.55
N ARG A 36 -6.89 5.04 18.13
CA ARG A 36 -6.47 4.74 19.51
C ARG A 36 -4.99 4.42 19.64
N ILE A 37 -4.35 4.14 18.53
CA ILE A 37 -3.02 3.52 18.46
C ILE A 37 -2.10 4.28 17.49
N ALA A 38 -2.61 5.27 16.76
CA ALA A 38 -1.84 6.09 15.83
C ALA A 38 -1.03 7.20 16.49
N VAL A 39 0.24 7.29 16.08
CA VAL A 39 1.13 8.42 16.29
C VAL A 39 1.50 8.96 14.92
N TRP A 40 1.42 10.28 14.75
CA TRP A 40 1.83 10.92 13.51
C TRP A 40 3.36 11.00 13.43
N ARG A 41 3.89 10.66 12.26
CA ARG A 41 5.30 10.80 11.89
C ARG A 41 5.37 11.53 10.56
N GLU A 42 6.30 12.46 10.46
CA GLU A 42 6.51 13.21 9.22
C GLU A 42 7.45 12.42 8.30
N VAL A 43 7.00 12.17 7.07
CA VAL A 43 7.79 11.59 5.97
C VAL A 43 7.57 12.45 4.74
N GLU A 44 8.64 13.05 4.20
CA GLU A 44 8.57 14.00 3.08
C GLU A 44 7.58 15.16 3.29
N ASN A 45 7.54 15.72 4.51
CA ASN A 45 6.58 16.75 4.95
C ASN A 45 5.10 16.30 4.98
N ILE A 46 4.83 15.00 4.85
CA ILE A 46 3.51 14.41 4.99
C ILE A 46 3.42 13.69 6.32
N GLU A 47 2.41 14.02 7.14
CA GLU A 47 2.16 13.25 8.36
C GLU A 47 1.49 11.92 8.01
N ILE A 48 2.16 10.82 8.30
CA ILE A 48 1.63 9.45 8.17
C ILE A 48 1.33 8.86 9.56
N ALA A 49 0.35 7.97 9.63
CA ALA A 49 -0.01 7.29 10.87
C ALA A 49 0.88 6.05 11.10
N VAL A 50 1.50 5.95 12.27
CA VAL A 50 2.38 4.83 12.70
C VAL A 50 1.90 4.30 14.05
N ASP A 51 2.16 3.03 14.40
CA ASP A 51 1.70 2.51 15.70
C ASP A 51 2.48 3.10 16.83
N LYS A 52 1.76 3.33 17.92
CA LYS A 52 2.37 3.55 19.21
C LYS A 52 2.87 2.25 19.85
N ARG A 53 2.13 1.15 19.67
CA ARG A 53 2.36 -0.14 20.34
C ARG A 53 3.61 -0.84 19.83
N SER A 54 3.93 -0.65 18.56
CA SER A 54 5.14 -1.18 17.94
C SER A 54 6.43 -0.64 18.57
N MET A 55 6.40 0.56 19.15
CA MET A 55 7.53 1.14 19.89
C MET A 55 7.86 0.34 21.16
N ASP A 56 6.90 -0.43 21.67
CA ASP A 56 7.00 -1.16 22.94
C ASP A 56 7.19 -2.68 22.77
N SER A 57 7.07 -3.23 21.54
CA SER A 57 7.11 -4.67 21.27
C SER A 57 8.09 -5.06 20.14
N PHE A 58 9.15 -5.80 20.48
CA PHE A 58 10.25 -6.22 19.58
C PHE A 58 9.95 -7.43 18.66
N VAL A 59 8.69 -7.77 18.38
CA VAL A 59 8.33 -9.11 17.85
C VAL A 59 7.98 -9.13 16.35
N SER A 60 7.74 -7.98 15.71
CA SER A 60 7.44 -7.91 14.27
C SER A 60 7.96 -6.62 13.65
N VAL A 61 8.22 -6.63 12.33
CA VAL A 61 8.45 -5.40 11.58
C VAL A 61 7.22 -4.52 11.71
N ASP A 62 7.43 -3.31 12.22
CA ASP A 62 6.44 -2.24 12.24
C ASP A 62 6.71 -1.34 11.06
N GLY A 63 5.78 -1.29 10.12
CA GLY A 63 5.95 -0.44 8.97
C GLY A 63 4.64 0.01 8.34
N VAL A 64 4.68 1.19 7.74
CA VAL A 64 3.62 1.71 6.90
C VAL A 64 3.91 1.26 5.46
N LEU A 65 3.14 0.29 5.00
CA LEU A 65 3.21 -0.31 3.66
C LEU A 65 2.03 0.15 2.82
N SER A 66 2.12 0.06 1.50
CA SER A 66 1.01 0.43 0.62
C SER A 66 -0.10 -0.63 0.57
N GLU A 67 0.25 -1.92 0.60
CA GLU A 67 -0.66 -3.03 0.33
C GLU A 67 -1.95 -3.00 1.17
N PRO A 68 -1.91 -2.81 2.50
CA PRO A 68 -3.15 -2.79 3.30
C PRO A 68 -4.13 -1.70 2.87
N TYR A 69 -3.62 -0.52 2.49
CA TYR A 69 -4.44 0.61 2.05
C TYR A 69 -5.01 0.40 0.66
N VAL A 70 -4.20 -0.10 -0.28
CA VAL A 70 -4.67 -0.36 -1.64
C VAL A 70 -5.67 -1.51 -1.67
N LEU A 71 -5.41 -2.62 -0.95
CA LEU A 71 -6.34 -3.74 -0.84
C LEU A 71 -7.66 -3.31 -0.21
N GLN A 72 -7.60 -2.52 0.87
CA GLN A 72 -8.81 -1.96 1.44
C GLN A 72 -9.60 -1.14 0.40
N GLY A 73 -8.94 -0.26 -0.34
CA GLY A 73 -9.60 0.55 -1.36
C GLY A 73 -10.23 -0.27 -2.49
N ILE A 74 -9.48 -1.22 -3.04
CA ILE A 74 -9.91 -1.98 -4.22
C ILE A 74 -10.88 -3.12 -3.89
N GLU A 75 -10.82 -3.69 -2.69
CA GLU A 75 -11.68 -4.82 -2.34
C GLU A 75 -12.97 -4.38 -1.65
N ILE A 76 -12.89 -3.45 -0.69
CA ILE A 76 -14.03 -3.12 0.19
C ILE A 76 -14.43 -1.63 0.13
N GLY A 77 -13.64 -0.81 -0.54
CA GLY A 77 -13.81 0.63 -0.63
C GLY A 77 -13.19 1.40 0.55
N LEU A 78 -12.93 2.69 0.32
CA LEU A 78 -12.41 3.60 1.35
C LEU A 78 -13.56 4.32 2.06
N ASP A 79 -13.57 4.23 3.39
CA ASP A 79 -14.37 5.09 4.26
C ASP A 79 -13.65 6.44 4.50
N HIS A 80 -14.26 7.36 5.24
CA HIS A 80 -13.65 8.66 5.50
C HIS A 80 -12.26 8.57 6.17
N GLU A 81 -12.09 7.72 7.19
CA GLU A 81 -10.81 7.57 7.89
C GLU A 81 -9.75 6.99 6.95
N THR A 82 -10.08 5.90 6.27
CA THR A 82 -9.16 5.17 5.41
C THR A 82 -8.84 5.90 4.12
N SER A 83 -9.74 6.76 3.62
CA SER A 83 -9.42 7.68 2.52
C SER A 83 -8.31 8.66 2.89
N ILE A 84 -8.33 9.21 4.11
CA ILE A 84 -7.31 10.15 4.59
C ILE A 84 -5.98 9.43 4.81
N LEU A 85 -6.01 8.25 5.44
CA LEU A 85 -4.79 7.49 5.70
C LEU A 85 -4.15 7.01 4.40
N SER A 86 -4.93 6.46 3.47
CA SER A 86 -4.44 5.99 2.17
C SER A 86 -3.86 7.13 1.34
N ALA A 87 -4.54 8.29 1.30
CA ALA A 87 -4.05 9.47 0.60
C ALA A 87 -2.70 9.94 1.14
N ARG A 88 -2.51 9.98 2.46
CA ARG A 88 -1.24 10.39 3.08
C ARG A 88 -0.09 9.44 2.75
N VAL A 89 -0.34 8.13 2.74
CA VAL A 89 0.67 7.13 2.34
C VAL A 89 1.07 7.33 0.89
N TYR A 90 0.09 7.54 0.00
CA TYR A 90 0.35 7.82 -1.40
C TYR A 90 1.07 9.15 -1.63
N GLU A 91 0.62 10.23 -1.00
CA GLU A 91 1.21 11.57 -1.08
C GLU A 91 2.67 11.59 -0.61
N ALA A 92 3.03 10.82 0.43
CA ALA A 92 4.42 10.70 0.85
C ALA A 92 5.31 10.12 -0.28
N GLN A 93 4.79 9.18 -1.08
CA GLN A 93 5.53 8.61 -2.21
C GLN A 93 5.64 9.58 -3.38
N VAL A 94 4.58 10.34 -3.65
CA VAL A 94 4.60 11.44 -4.63
C VAL A 94 5.65 12.48 -4.21
N ALA A 95 5.63 12.90 -2.95
CA ALA A 95 6.57 13.89 -2.41
C ALA A 95 8.03 13.41 -2.50
N ARG A 96 8.29 12.13 -2.24
CA ARG A 96 9.63 11.55 -2.46
C ARG A 96 10.06 11.65 -3.93
N TYR A 97 9.16 11.32 -4.86
CA TYR A 97 9.45 11.47 -6.29
C TYR A 97 9.74 12.92 -6.65
N GLU A 98 8.97 13.88 -6.18
CA GLU A 98 9.21 15.30 -6.42
C GLU A 98 10.56 15.78 -5.86
N ALA A 99 10.95 15.27 -4.69
CA ALA A 99 12.21 15.63 -4.04
C ALA A 99 13.45 14.98 -4.69
N THR A 100 13.31 13.76 -5.20
CA THR A 100 14.47 12.92 -5.61
C THR A 100 14.53 12.63 -7.10
N GLY A 101 13.42 12.78 -7.82
CA GLY A 101 13.22 12.30 -9.20
C GLY A 101 13.10 10.79 -9.33
N VAL A 102 13.11 10.01 -8.23
CA VAL A 102 13.03 8.55 -8.26
C VAL A 102 11.57 8.08 -8.18
N PRO A 103 11.03 7.42 -9.23
CA PRO A 103 9.68 6.87 -9.18
C PRO A 103 9.51 5.93 -7.97
N THR A 104 8.51 6.20 -7.14
CA THR A 104 8.32 5.55 -5.84
C THR A 104 6.91 4.98 -5.73
N MET A 105 6.81 3.66 -5.57
CA MET A 105 5.59 2.92 -5.22
C MET A 105 6.00 1.69 -4.39
N VAL A 106 6.40 1.91 -3.14
CA VAL A 106 6.94 0.88 -2.25
C VAL A 106 5.85 0.13 -1.49
N SER A 107 6.11 -1.14 -1.22
CA SER A 107 5.34 -2.02 -0.33
C SER A 107 6.21 -3.17 0.15
N GLU A 108 5.61 -4.14 0.83
CA GLU A 108 6.17 -5.48 0.96
C GLU A 108 6.20 -6.18 -0.40
N ASP A 109 7.27 -6.89 -0.72
CA ASP A 109 7.37 -7.68 -1.93
C ASP A 109 8.27 -8.89 -1.75
N HIS A 110 8.01 -9.91 -2.55
CA HIS A 110 8.99 -10.96 -2.77
C HIS A 110 10.11 -10.42 -3.64
N VAL A 111 11.33 -10.88 -3.37
CA VAL A 111 12.54 -10.54 -4.13
C VAL A 111 13.16 -11.82 -4.70
N ASP A 112 13.79 -11.71 -5.86
CA ASP A 112 14.44 -12.81 -6.58
C ASP A 112 15.81 -13.21 -6.03
N GLN A 113 16.25 -12.56 -4.95
CA GLN A 113 17.48 -12.82 -4.23
C GLN A 113 17.25 -12.82 -2.72
N ASP A 114 18.23 -13.32 -1.95
CA ASP A 114 18.17 -13.29 -0.48
C ASP A 114 17.84 -11.87 0.02
N PRO A 115 16.86 -11.69 0.94
CA PRO A 115 16.20 -12.69 1.79
C PRO A 115 14.87 -13.26 1.22
N PHE A 116 14.60 -13.11 -0.08
CA PHE A 116 13.40 -13.54 -0.81
C PHE A 116 12.08 -12.84 -0.45
N PHE A 117 12.06 -12.04 0.62
CA PHE A 117 10.95 -11.18 0.98
C PHE A 117 11.43 -9.97 1.80
N VAL A 118 10.99 -8.77 1.42
CA VAL A 118 11.33 -7.54 2.12
C VAL A 118 10.12 -6.62 2.27
N TYR A 119 10.11 -5.86 3.35
CA TYR A 119 9.23 -4.72 3.58
C TYR A 119 9.92 -3.46 3.08
N SER A 120 9.67 -3.06 1.83
CA SER A 120 10.06 -1.74 1.33
C SER A 120 8.99 -0.73 1.79
N ALA A 121 9.20 -0.11 2.93
CA ALA A 121 8.17 0.65 3.63
C ALA A 121 8.31 2.16 3.44
N VAL A 122 7.18 2.88 3.46
CA VAL A 122 7.19 4.35 3.60
C VAL A 122 7.84 4.75 4.92
N PHE A 123 7.58 3.97 5.97
CA PHE A 123 8.24 4.09 7.25
C PHE A 123 8.33 2.72 7.89
N ALA A 124 9.50 2.30 8.39
CA ALA A 124 9.62 1.11 9.20
C ALA A 124 10.79 1.21 10.19
N ASN A 125 10.64 0.61 11.36
CA ASN A 125 11.66 0.59 12.42
C ASN A 125 12.25 1.98 12.75
N GLY A 126 11.39 3.01 12.79
CA GLY A 126 11.79 4.38 13.13
C GLY A 126 12.43 5.18 12.00
N LYS A 127 12.51 4.63 10.78
CA LYS A 127 13.15 5.25 9.61
C LYS A 127 12.17 5.37 8.46
N ALA A 128 12.17 6.52 7.79
CA ALA A 128 11.49 6.69 6.51
C ALA A 128 12.18 5.87 5.41
N TRP A 129 11.41 5.36 4.45
CA TRP A 129 11.90 4.64 3.27
C TRP A 129 12.78 3.42 3.58
N ASN A 130 12.56 2.80 4.74
CA ASN A 130 13.37 1.70 5.23
C ASN A 130 12.98 0.40 4.53
N VAL A 131 13.98 -0.43 4.23
CA VAL A 131 13.78 -1.75 3.61
C VAL A 131 14.28 -2.78 4.58
N VAL A 132 13.40 -3.65 5.07
CA VAL A 132 13.76 -4.62 6.10
C VAL A 132 13.22 -6.02 5.80
N SER A 133 13.94 -7.07 6.20
CA SER A 133 13.42 -8.44 6.21
C SER A 133 12.38 -8.64 7.31
N GLU A 134 11.74 -9.80 7.34
CA GLU A 134 10.84 -10.22 8.44
C GLU A 134 11.48 -10.18 9.84
N LYS A 135 12.81 -10.27 9.89
CA LYS A 135 13.57 -10.19 11.14
C LYS A 135 13.96 -8.76 11.52
N GLY A 136 13.63 -7.77 10.69
CA GLY A 136 13.99 -6.37 10.88
C GLY A 136 15.42 -6.03 10.46
N GLU A 137 16.12 -6.94 9.77
CA GLU A 137 17.45 -6.68 9.20
C GLU A 137 17.31 -5.76 7.98
N GLU A 138 18.20 -4.78 7.83
CA GLU A 138 18.11 -3.76 6.77
C GLU A 138 18.73 -4.21 5.46
N PHE A 139 18.00 -4.04 4.35
CA PHE A 139 18.42 -4.37 2.97
C PHE A 139 18.13 -3.18 2.02
N PRO A 140 18.73 -2.00 2.25
CA PRO A 140 18.43 -0.78 1.48
C PRO A 140 18.67 -0.94 -0.03
N GLU A 141 19.57 -1.84 -0.44
CA GLU A 141 19.86 -2.17 -1.83
C GLU A 141 18.68 -2.84 -2.55
N LEU A 142 17.77 -3.47 -1.80
CA LEU A 142 16.58 -4.17 -2.31
C LEU A 142 15.35 -3.26 -2.41
N ARG A 143 15.49 -1.94 -2.17
CA ARG A 143 14.36 -1.01 -2.39
C ARG A 143 13.90 -1.12 -3.82
N SER A 144 12.61 -1.34 -4.02
CA SER A 144 12.02 -1.49 -5.35
C SER A 144 10.74 -0.68 -5.51
N LEU A 145 10.50 -0.25 -6.74
CA LEU A 145 9.18 0.14 -7.23
C LEU A 145 8.37 -1.13 -7.45
N SER A 146 7.27 -1.26 -6.71
CA SER A 146 6.40 -2.43 -6.74
C SER A 146 5.40 -2.37 -7.88
N THR A 147 5.38 -3.38 -8.74
CA THR A 147 4.46 -3.47 -9.89
C THR A 147 3.00 -3.51 -9.41
N LYS A 148 2.70 -4.36 -8.42
CA LYS A 148 1.34 -4.53 -7.91
C LYS A 148 0.76 -3.24 -7.34
N VAL A 149 1.58 -2.47 -6.63
CA VAL A 149 1.16 -1.21 -6.03
C VAL A 149 1.10 -0.09 -7.06
N ALA A 150 1.94 -0.11 -8.10
CA ALA A 150 1.78 0.77 -9.26
C ALA A 150 0.42 0.57 -9.96
N PHE A 151 -0.03 -0.68 -10.13
CA PHE A 151 -1.39 -0.96 -10.63
C PHE A 151 -2.48 -0.51 -9.65
N ALA A 152 -2.32 -0.82 -8.36
CA ALA A 152 -3.37 -0.61 -7.37
C ALA A 152 -3.57 0.88 -7.01
N TRP A 153 -2.50 1.67 -6.86
CA TRP A 153 -2.64 3.13 -6.70
C TRP A 153 -3.19 3.80 -7.95
N ASP A 154 -2.82 3.35 -9.15
CA ASP A 154 -3.42 3.83 -10.39
C ASP A 154 -4.93 3.56 -10.44
N ALA A 155 -5.35 2.36 -10.02
CA ALA A 155 -6.76 2.01 -9.95
C ALA A 155 -7.55 2.92 -9.00
N LEU A 156 -6.95 3.36 -7.90
CA LEU A 156 -7.61 4.20 -6.89
C LEU A 156 -7.59 5.69 -7.21
N PHE A 157 -6.47 6.23 -7.70
CA PHE A 157 -6.26 7.68 -7.77
C PHE A 157 -6.19 8.29 -9.17
N GLN A 158 -5.74 7.53 -10.18
CA GLN A 158 -5.70 7.97 -11.59
C GLN A 158 -5.09 9.38 -11.79
N THR A 159 -3.91 9.64 -11.22
CA THR A 159 -3.23 10.95 -11.35
C THR A 159 -2.14 10.91 -12.42
N GLU A 160 -1.63 12.09 -12.79
CA GLU A 160 -0.46 12.18 -13.70
C GLU A 160 0.76 11.41 -13.16
N TYR A 161 0.91 11.33 -11.83
CA TYR A 161 1.97 10.54 -11.20
C TYR A 161 1.73 9.03 -11.31
N THR A 162 0.49 8.56 -11.12
CA THR A 162 0.23 7.12 -11.32
C THR A 162 0.45 6.74 -12.78
N GLU A 163 0.02 7.57 -13.74
CA GLU A 163 0.30 7.38 -15.17
C GLU A 163 1.82 7.34 -15.47
N LEU A 164 2.61 8.23 -14.87
CA LEU A 164 4.06 8.20 -15.00
C LEU A 164 4.66 6.87 -14.53
N VAL A 165 4.26 6.39 -13.35
CA VAL A 165 4.77 5.13 -12.79
C VAL A 165 4.29 3.94 -13.63
N ARG A 166 3.06 3.96 -14.14
CA ARG A 166 2.54 2.97 -15.11
C ARG A 166 3.41 2.91 -16.36
N ASN A 167 3.81 4.05 -16.92
CA ASN A 167 4.74 4.11 -18.05
C ASN A 167 6.14 3.56 -17.70
N VAL A 168 6.64 3.78 -16.48
CA VAL A 168 7.90 3.18 -16.02
C VAL A 168 7.81 1.66 -16.01
N VAL A 169 6.72 1.11 -15.47
CA VAL A 169 6.44 -0.34 -15.45
C VAL A 169 6.40 -0.92 -16.88
N GLU A 170 5.72 -0.25 -17.80
CA GLU A 170 5.61 -0.69 -19.20
C GLU A 170 6.95 -0.65 -19.93
N ASN A 171 7.77 0.38 -19.72
CA ASN A 171 9.08 0.51 -20.35
C ASN A 171 10.14 -0.48 -19.84
N HIS A 172 9.89 -1.17 -18.72
CA HIS A 172 10.78 -2.20 -18.17
C HIS A 172 10.36 -3.63 -18.54
N ASP A 173 9.36 -3.80 -19.42
CA ASP A 173 8.90 -5.11 -19.87
C ASP A 173 8.55 -6.07 -18.72
N LEU A 174 7.90 -5.55 -17.65
CA LEU A 174 7.59 -6.35 -16.46
C LEU A 174 6.48 -7.40 -16.67
N ALA A 175 5.84 -7.41 -17.83
CA ALA A 175 4.83 -8.39 -18.22
C ALA A 175 5.46 -9.60 -18.92
N SER A 176 4.98 -10.80 -18.57
CA SER A 176 5.34 -12.06 -19.20
C SER A 176 4.09 -12.89 -19.51
N ASP A 177 4.27 -14.02 -20.20
CA ASP A 177 3.19 -14.96 -20.49
C ASP A 177 2.61 -15.62 -19.22
N GLU A 178 3.36 -15.60 -18.11
CA GLU A 178 2.98 -16.21 -16.83
C GLU A 178 2.40 -15.19 -15.83
N GLY A 179 2.51 -13.89 -16.11
CA GLY A 179 2.05 -12.83 -15.22
C GLY A 179 2.98 -11.62 -15.23
N TRP A 180 3.09 -10.95 -14.08
CA TRP A 180 3.91 -9.78 -13.87
C TRP A 180 5.00 -10.03 -12.85
N PHE A 181 6.21 -9.55 -13.15
CA PHE A 181 7.32 -9.49 -12.22
C PHE A 181 7.05 -8.49 -11.09
N ALA A 182 7.65 -8.74 -9.93
CA ALA A 182 7.37 -8.00 -8.69
C ALA A 182 7.67 -6.50 -8.78
N GLY A 183 8.71 -6.09 -9.53
CA GLY A 183 9.05 -4.67 -9.60
C GLY A 183 10.38 -4.36 -10.25
N ILE A 184 10.89 -3.17 -9.96
CA ILE A 184 12.18 -2.65 -10.42
C ILE A 184 12.98 -2.22 -9.20
N TYR A 185 14.17 -2.77 -9.00
CA TYR A 185 15.08 -2.30 -7.96
C TYR A 185 15.56 -0.88 -8.27
N GLU A 186 15.52 0.00 -7.27
CA GLU A 186 16.10 1.34 -7.38
C GLU A 186 17.61 1.25 -7.62
N THR A 187 18.26 0.32 -6.91
CA THR A 187 19.68 0.04 -7.09
C THR A 187 19.89 -0.67 -8.42
N GLY A 188 20.68 -0.05 -9.32
CA GLY A 188 21.04 -0.66 -10.60
C GLY A 188 19.93 -0.64 -11.66
N ASN A 189 18.70 -0.24 -11.31
CA ASN A 189 17.57 -0.17 -12.24
C ASN A 189 17.33 -1.50 -12.98
N THR A 190 17.36 -2.59 -12.22
CA THR A 190 17.15 -3.96 -12.72
C THR A 190 15.79 -4.49 -12.30
N VAL A 191 15.24 -5.41 -13.09
CA VAL A 191 13.98 -6.08 -12.78
C VAL A 191 14.16 -6.97 -11.55
N ASN A 192 13.19 -6.93 -10.64
CA ASN A 192 12.98 -7.96 -9.63
C ASN A 192 12.09 -9.04 -10.25
N GLU A 193 12.71 -10.15 -10.68
CA GLU A 193 12.07 -11.22 -11.45
C GLU A 193 11.20 -12.15 -10.60
N ALA A 194 10.97 -11.83 -9.33
CA ALA A 194 10.07 -12.60 -8.48
C ALA A 194 8.65 -12.63 -9.08
N MET A 195 8.18 -13.83 -9.41
CA MET A 195 6.85 -14.09 -9.96
C MET A 195 5.99 -14.76 -8.88
N THR A 196 5.03 -14.01 -8.32
CA THR A 196 4.26 -14.49 -7.17
C THR A 196 2.76 -14.33 -7.33
N LEU A 197 2.02 -15.16 -6.59
CA LEU A 197 0.57 -15.05 -6.50
C LEU A 197 0.14 -13.71 -5.90
N ASN A 198 0.86 -13.18 -4.91
CA ASN A 198 0.51 -11.91 -4.29
C ASN A 198 0.61 -10.75 -5.30
N THR A 199 1.74 -10.62 -6.02
CA THR A 199 1.88 -9.59 -7.06
C THR A 199 0.78 -9.70 -8.11
N ASN A 200 0.56 -10.88 -8.65
CA ASN A 200 -0.38 -11.08 -9.75
C ASN A 200 -1.85 -10.97 -9.32
N ALA A 201 -2.21 -11.43 -8.11
CA ALA A 201 -3.56 -11.29 -7.57
C ALA A 201 -3.93 -9.82 -7.38
N VAL A 202 -3.07 -9.03 -6.72
CA VAL A 202 -3.31 -7.60 -6.49
C VAL A 202 -3.45 -6.84 -7.82
N ILE A 203 -2.67 -7.20 -8.85
CA ILE A 203 -2.82 -6.60 -10.19
C ILE A 203 -4.18 -6.94 -10.79
N LEU A 204 -4.61 -8.21 -10.74
CA LEU A 204 -5.92 -8.63 -11.24
C LEU A 204 -7.07 -7.95 -10.48
N GLU A 205 -6.93 -7.80 -9.17
CA GLU A 205 -7.90 -7.09 -8.33
C GLU A 205 -7.97 -5.60 -8.68
N ALA A 206 -6.83 -4.95 -8.91
CA ALA A 206 -6.78 -3.56 -9.36
C ALA A 206 -7.46 -3.39 -10.73
N ILE A 207 -7.21 -4.30 -11.68
CA ILE A 207 -7.89 -4.31 -12.98
C ILE A 207 -9.40 -4.53 -12.81
N SER A 208 -9.79 -5.49 -11.97
CA SER A 208 -11.19 -5.76 -11.66
C SER A 208 -11.88 -4.54 -11.05
N PHE A 209 -11.22 -3.85 -10.12
CA PHE A 209 -11.71 -2.63 -9.50
C PHE A 209 -11.97 -1.53 -10.54
N LYS A 210 -11.04 -1.31 -11.47
CA LYS A 210 -11.23 -0.32 -12.56
C LYS A 210 -12.44 -0.66 -13.44
N ALA A 211 -12.75 -1.95 -13.61
CA ALA A 211 -13.88 -2.39 -14.43
C ALA A 211 -15.22 -2.39 -13.68
N PHE A 212 -15.22 -2.71 -12.39
CA PHE A 212 -16.44 -3.07 -11.65
C PHE A 212 -16.64 -2.34 -10.31
N GLY A 213 -15.65 -1.59 -9.85
CA GLY A 213 -15.58 -1.02 -8.49
C GLY A 213 -15.19 -2.06 -7.43
N PRO A 214 -15.39 -1.75 -6.13
CA PRO A 214 -15.01 -2.64 -5.03
C PRO A 214 -15.60 -4.06 -5.16
N LEU A 215 -14.79 -5.09 -4.89
CA LEU A 215 -15.20 -6.50 -4.93
C LEU A 215 -16.37 -6.80 -3.98
N LEU A 216 -16.35 -6.19 -2.81
CA LEU A 216 -17.34 -6.35 -1.76
C LEU A 216 -17.93 -4.98 -1.41
N ARG A 217 -19.26 -4.93 -1.26
CA ARG A 217 -19.95 -3.73 -0.77
C ARG A 217 -20.29 -3.91 0.70
N MET A 218 -19.71 -3.09 1.56
CA MET A 218 -20.19 -2.97 2.94
C MET A 218 -21.62 -2.44 2.93
N GLN A 219 -22.60 -3.24 3.36
CA GLN A 219 -23.97 -2.74 3.53
C GLN A 219 -24.01 -1.70 4.65
N GLY A 220 -24.54 -0.50 4.36
CA GLY A 220 -24.84 0.52 5.37
C GLY A 220 -23.79 1.64 5.55
N VAL A 221 -22.74 1.69 4.73
CA VAL A 221 -21.83 2.84 4.66
C VAL A 221 -22.21 3.68 3.45
N GLU A 222 -22.69 4.90 3.66
CA GLU A 222 -22.87 5.87 2.57
C GLU A 222 -21.51 6.10 1.89
N GLN A 223 -21.44 5.82 0.59
CA GLN A 223 -20.21 6.05 -0.16
C GLN A 223 -19.95 7.54 -0.28
N ASN A 224 -18.69 7.93 -0.10
CA ASN A 224 -18.25 9.29 -0.30
C ASN A 224 -18.26 9.59 -1.82
N PRO A 225 -18.99 10.61 -2.31
CA PRO A 225 -19.11 10.89 -3.75
C PRO A 225 -17.81 11.34 -4.44
N PHE A 226 -16.68 11.46 -3.72
CA PHE A 226 -15.37 11.81 -4.31
C PHE A 226 -14.70 10.67 -5.09
N MET A 227 -15.32 9.48 -5.14
CA MET A 227 -14.87 8.34 -5.96
C MET A 227 -15.72 8.17 -7.23
N GLU A 228 -16.30 9.23 -7.80
CA GLU A 228 -16.62 9.21 -9.22
C GLU A 228 -15.32 9.42 -10.01
N PRO A 229 -15.04 8.62 -11.06
CA PRO A 229 -13.91 8.89 -11.93
C PRO A 229 -14.02 10.33 -12.42
N LEU A 230 -12.95 11.12 -12.27
CA LEU A 230 -12.89 12.46 -12.83
C LEU A 230 -12.95 12.34 -14.35
N THR A 231 -14.16 12.20 -14.90
CA THR A 231 -14.41 12.31 -16.33
C THR A 231 -14.01 13.72 -16.71
N GLY A 232 -12.87 13.82 -17.40
CA GLY A 232 -12.19 15.08 -17.65
C GLY A 232 -13.12 16.16 -18.19
N GLN A 233 -13.29 17.22 -17.40
CA GLN A 233 -13.54 18.58 -17.86
C GLN A 233 -13.41 19.53 -16.65
N GLY A 234 -12.17 19.90 -16.37
CA GLY A 234 -11.86 20.82 -15.27
C GLY A 234 -10.42 21.33 -15.33
N ARG A 235 -10.02 21.90 -16.48
CA ARG A 235 -8.80 22.73 -16.53
C ARG A 235 -8.98 23.89 -15.56
N LEU A 236 -8.25 23.87 -14.45
CA LEU A 236 -8.06 25.06 -13.62
C LEU A 236 -6.77 25.76 -14.06
N ARG A 237 -6.93 27.07 -14.24
CA ARG A 237 -5.89 28.06 -14.42
C ARG A 237 -5.23 28.38 -13.09
#